data_AF-A0A0W0Z9P5-F1
#
_entry.id   AF-A0A0W0Z9P5-F1
#
_cell.length_a   1.000
_cell.length_b   1.000
_cell.length_c   1.000
_cell.angle_alpha   90.00
_cell.angle_beta   90.00
_cell.angle_gamma   90.00
#
_symmetry.space_group_name_H-M   'P 1'
#
loop_
_entity.id
_entity.type
_entity.pdbx_description
1 polymer ?
#
loop_
_entity_poly.entity_id
_entity_poly.type
_entity_poly.pdbx_seq_one_letter_code
_entity_poly.pdbx_strand_id
1 'polypeptide(L)'
;MKQTKTWLQVIALTTAAIILSSCAVVKATNQPAKKDLSVLNKGTDRNRVIAELGHPVESSIKNGHRQDIYSFVQGYSKTAKTLRALGHGVADVYTLGLWEVVGTPIEGINNGKKVQVVVQYNNQNKVSSVNVLKGQKTVYGNPPHRHA
;
A
#
# COMPACT_ATOMS: atom_id res chain seq x y z
N MET A 1 36.13 36.59 -10.45
CA MET A 1 36.30 35.12 -10.37
C MET A 1 35.62 34.44 -9.17
N LYS A 2 35.51 35.06 -7.98
CA LYS A 2 34.80 34.45 -6.83
C LYS A 2 33.27 34.42 -7.00
N GLN A 3 32.70 35.49 -7.55
CA GLN A 3 31.25 35.62 -7.76
C GLN A 3 30.72 34.60 -8.78
N THR A 4 31.40 34.36 -9.89
CA THR A 4 30.96 33.35 -10.88
C THR A 4 31.01 31.92 -10.34
N LYS A 5 31.94 31.61 -9.43
CA LYS A 5 32.00 30.30 -8.74
C LYS A 5 30.85 30.09 -7.76
N THR A 6 30.44 31.11 -6.99
CA THR A 6 29.30 31.00 -6.07
C THR A 6 27.97 30.81 -6.80
N TRP A 7 27.76 31.48 -7.94
CA TRP A 7 26.54 31.28 -8.74
C TRP A 7 26.46 29.88 -9.38
N LEU A 8 27.59 29.35 -9.87
CA LEU A 8 27.66 27.97 -10.37
C LEU A 8 27.40 26.95 -9.25
N GLN A 9 27.89 27.18 -8.04
CA GLN A 9 27.62 26.32 -6.88
C GLN A 9 26.15 26.36 -6.46
N VAL A 10 25.52 27.55 -6.44
CA VAL A 10 24.10 27.70 -6.13
C VAL A 10 23.25 26.99 -7.18
N ILE A 11 23.54 27.20 -8.47
CA ILE A 11 22.83 26.53 -9.57
C ILE A 11 22.97 25.01 -9.48
N ALA A 12 24.17 24.50 -9.19
CA ALA A 12 24.40 23.07 -9.01
C ALA A 12 23.63 22.51 -7.80
N LEU A 13 23.60 23.23 -6.68
CA LEU A 13 22.85 22.85 -5.48
C LEU A 13 21.32 22.86 -5.71
N THR A 14 20.78 23.89 -6.37
CA THR A 14 19.35 23.94 -6.70
C THR A 14 18.97 22.89 -7.74
N THR A 15 19.83 22.61 -8.72
CA THR A 15 19.55 21.56 -9.72
C THR A 15 19.57 20.17 -9.08
N ALA A 16 20.51 19.90 -8.17
CA ALA A 16 20.54 18.68 -7.39
C ALA A 16 19.29 18.53 -6.50
N ALA A 17 18.83 19.62 -5.87
CA ALA A 17 17.59 19.62 -5.08
C ALA A 17 16.34 19.30 -5.93
N ILE A 18 16.24 19.84 -7.15
CA ILE A 18 15.13 19.56 -8.07
C ILE A 18 15.13 18.10 -8.55
N ILE A 19 16.29 17.47 -8.73
CA ILE A 19 16.34 16.05 -9.12
C ILE A 19 15.86 15.15 -7.96
N LEU A 20 16.15 15.54 -6.72
CA LEU A 20 15.77 14.79 -5.53
C LEU A 20 14.26 14.86 -5.24
N SER A 21 13.57 15.96 -5.57
CA SER A 21 12.11 16.17 -5.37
C SER A 21 11.22 15.14 -6.06
N SER A 22 11.75 14.52 -7.10
CA SER A 22 11.03 13.50 -7.87
C SER A 22 10.87 12.18 -7.12
N CYS A 23 11.71 11.90 -6.12
CA CYS A 23 11.79 10.59 -5.47
C CYS A 23 10.59 10.30 -4.56
N ALA A 24 10.23 11.19 -3.62
CA ALA A 24 9.10 10.94 -2.72
C ALA A 24 7.76 10.93 -3.47
N VAL A 25 7.58 11.84 -4.44
CA VAL A 25 6.37 11.90 -5.27
C VAL A 25 6.19 10.61 -6.07
N VAL A 26 7.25 10.12 -6.74
CA VAL A 26 7.22 8.87 -7.52
C VAL A 26 7.00 7.67 -6.60
N LYS A 27 7.56 7.65 -5.39
CA LYS A 27 7.29 6.58 -4.42
C LYS A 27 5.84 6.57 -3.96
N ALA A 28 5.28 7.72 -3.61
CA ALA A 28 3.90 7.86 -3.15
C ALA A 28 2.88 7.40 -4.22
N THR A 29 3.14 7.69 -5.50
CA THR A 29 2.27 7.25 -6.61
C THR A 29 2.39 5.76 -6.91
N ASN A 30 3.60 5.19 -6.80
CA ASN A 30 3.87 3.77 -7.06
C ASN A 30 3.57 2.83 -5.89
N GLN A 31 3.06 3.33 -4.76
CA GLN A 31 2.66 2.49 -3.64
C GLN A 31 1.66 1.41 -4.08
N PRO A 32 1.54 0.28 -3.37
CA PRO A 32 0.49 -0.70 -3.62
C PRO A 32 -0.91 -0.06 -3.60
N ALA A 33 -1.79 -0.50 -4.50
CA ALA A 33 -3.18 -0.04 -4.51
C ALA A 33 -4.00 -0.70 -3.39
N LYS A 34 -5.02 0.01 -2.92
CA LYS A 34 -6.02 -0.56 -2.01
C LYS A 34 -6.84 -1.61 -2.77
N LYS A 35 -6.81 -2.84 -2.26
CA LYS A 35 -7.60 -3.97 -2.73
C LYS A 35 -9.03 -3.94 -2.20
N ASP A 36 -9.96 -4.41 -2.99
CA ASP A 36 -11.34 -4.66 -2.60
C ASP A 36 -11.43 -5.90 -1.70
N LEU A 37 -11.76 -5.69 -0.43
CA LEU A 37 -11.89 -6.78 0.54
C LEU A 37 -13.30 -7.39 0.55
N SER A 38 -14.26 -6.81 -0.17
CA SER A 38 -15.61 -7.38 -0.28
C SER A 38 -15.61 -8.75 -0.96
N VAL A 39 -14.55 -9.07 -1.71
CA VAL A 39 -14.35 -10.41 -2.28
C VAL A 39 -14.21 -11.50 -1.22
N LEU A 40 -13.91 -11.14 0.03
CA LEU A 40 -13.85 -12.06 1.17
C LEU A 40 -15.23 -12.35 1.78
N ASN A 41 -16.30 -11.71 1.29
CA ASN A 41 -17.65 -11.98 1.75
C ASN A 41 -18.10 -13.39 1.33
N LYS A 42 -18.87 -14.03 2.22
CA LYS A 42 -19.46 -15.35 1.98
C LYS A 42 -20.23 -15.38 0.66
N GLY A 43 -20.05 -16.46 -0.11
CA GLY A 43 -20.71 -16.65 -1.41
C GLY A 43 -19.94 -16.11 -2.62
N THR A 44 -18.86 -15.33 -2.41
CA THR A 44 -18.02 -14.84 -3.52
C THR A 44 -17.31 -16.01 -4.20
N ASP A 45 -17.25 -16.00 -5.54
CA ASP A 45 -16.52 -17.00 -6.31
C ASP A 45 -15.01 -16.90 -6.11
N ARG A 46 -14.34 -18.04 -5.95
CA ARG A 46 -12.89 -18.14 -5.82
C ARG A 46 -12.14 -17.39 -6.91
N ASN A 47 -12.61 -17.43 -8.15
CA ASN A 47 -11.97 -16.71 -9.27
C ASN A 47 -11.97 -15.20 -9.06
N ARG A 48 -13.02 -14.64 -8.45
CA ARG A 48 -13.08 -13.21 -8.11
C ARG A 48 -12.12 -12.87 -6.97
N VAL A 49 -11.98 -13.77 -5.98
CA VAL A 49 -10.97 -13.63 -4.92
C VAL A 49 -9.56 -13.60 -5.51
N ILE A 50 -9.25 -14.50 -6.45
CA ILE A 50 -7.95 -14.56 -7.11
C ILE A 50 -7.70 -13.34 -8.00
N ALA A 51 -8.71 -12.89 -8.74
CA ALA A 51 -8.59 -11.71 -9.59
C ALA A 51 -8.21 -10.46 -8.79
N GLU A 52 -8.76 -10.31 -7.59
CA GLU A 52 -8.49 -9.16 -6.72
C GLU A 52 -7.21 -9.34 -5.86
N LEU A 53 -7.09 -10.48 -5.18
CA LEU A 53 -6.03 -10.72 -4.21
C LEU A 53 -4.74 -11.27 -4.82
N GLY A 54 -4.80 -11.80 -6.04
CA GLY A 54 -3.71 -12.54 -6.69
C GLY A 54 -3.81 -14.04 -6.41
N HIS A 55 -2.84 -14.81 -6.89
CA HIS A 55 -2.77 -16.24 -6.59
C HIS A 55 -2.50 -16.48 -5.10
N PRO A 56 -3.11 -17.53 -4.51
CA PRO A 56 -2.83 -17.88 -3.12
C PRO A 56 -1.37 -18.33 -2.97
N VAL A 57 -0.78 -18.03 -1.81
CA VAL A 57 0.57 -18.50 -1.45
C VAL A 57 0.57 -20.01 -1.24
N GLU A 58 -0.54 -20.53 -0.72
CA GLU A 58 -0.74 -21.96 -0.52
C GLU A 58 -2.21 -22.31 -0.77
N SER A 59 -2.46 -23.45 -1.41
CA SER A 59 -3.78 -24.02 -1.62
C SER A 59 -3.75 -25.47 -1.16
N SER A 60 -4.62 -25.85 -0.23
CA SER A 60 -4.71 -27.19 0.33
C SER A 60 -6.16 -27.63 0.51
N ILE A 61 -6.38 -28.94 0.66
CA ILE A 61 -7.68 -29.50 1.02
C ILE A 61 -7.63 -29.85 2.51
N LYS A 62 -8.52 -29.25 3.31
CA LYS A 62 -8.65 -29.51 4.74
C LYS A 62 -10.09 -29.88 5.06
N ASN A 63 -10.29 -31.01 5.72
CA ASN A 63 -11.63 -31.52 6.07
C ASN A 63 -12.58 -31.63 4.86
N GLY A 64 -12.06 -32.06 3.70
CA GLY A 64 -12.85 -32.19 2.46
C GLY A 64 -13.18 -30.86 1.75
N HIS A 65 -12.78 -29.73 2.31
CA HIS A 65 -13.00 -28.41 1.74
C HIS A 65 -11.69 -27.76 1.29
N ARG A 66 -11.75 -26.99 0.19
CA ARG A 66 -10.59 -26.25 -0.30
C ARG A 66 -10.31 -25.06 0.63
N GLN A 67 -9.04 -24.88 0.96
CA GLN A 67 -8.53 -23.80 1.77
C GLN A 67 -7.38 -23.12 1.05
N ASP A 68 -7.46 -21.81 0.88
CA ASP A 68 -6.41 -21.01 0.25
C ASP A 68 -5.88 -19.97 1.25
N ILE A 69 -4.56 -19.82 1.31
CA ILE A 69 -3.88 -18.80 2.11
C ILE A 69 -3.44 -17.67 1.18
N TYR A 70 -3.93 -16.46 1.44
CA TYR A 70 -3.55 -15.26 0.71
C TYR A 70 -2.67 -14.37 1.57
N SER A 71 -1.57 -13.88 1.01
CA SER A 71 -0.72 -12.84 1.59
C SER A 71 -0.60 -11.70 0.61
N PHE A 72 -1.11 -10.53 0.98
CA PHE A 72 -1.08 -9.36 0.12
C PHE A 72 -0.83 -8.09 0.94
N VAL A 73 -0.43 -7.01 0.27
CA VAL A 73 -0.32 -5.70 0.88
C VAL A 73 -1.62 -4.95 0.64
N GLN A 74 -2.32 -4.57 1.71
CA GLN A 74 -3.43 -3.65 1.60
C GLN A 74 -2.87 -2.23 1.48
N GLY A 75 -2.91 -1.72 0.26
CA GLY A 75 -2.33 -0.44 -0.12
C GLY A 75 -3.28 0.75 0.07
N TYR A 76 -2.96 1.84 -0.62
CA TYR A 76 -3.66 3.11 -0.53
C TYR A 76 -4.68 3.32 -1.66
N SER A 77 -5.76 4.03 -1.39
CA SER A 77 -6.70 4.44 -2.43
C SER A 77 -6.01 5.41 -3.40
N LYS A 78 -6.49 5.47 -4.65
CA LYS A 78 -5.97 6.42 -5.65
C LYS A 78 -5.95 7.84 -5.10
N THR A 79 -7.06 8.29 -4.49
CA THR A 79 -7.17 9.61 -3.86
C THR A 79 -6.12 9.84 -2.78
N ALA A 80 -5.88 8.85 -1.90
CA ALA A 80 -4.88 8.98 -0.86
C ALA A 80 -3.45 9.09 -1.43
N LYS A 81 -3.12 8.30 -2.46
CA LYS A 81 -1.84 8.39 -3.15
C LYS A 81 -1.64 9.76 -3.81
N THR A 82 -2.65 10.24 -4.53
CA THR A 82 -2.61 11.55 -5.19
C THR A 82 -2.45 12.68 -4.18
N LEU A 83 -3.23 12.68 -3.10
CA LEU A 83 -3.13 13.72 -2.07
C LEU A 83 -1.75 13.74 -1.41
N ARG A 84 -1.17 12.57 -1.13
CA ARG A 84 0.19 12.46 -0.61
C ARG A 84 1.21 12.99 -1.60
N ALA A 85 1.13 12.57 -2.87
CA ALA A 85 2.03 13.04 -3.93
C ALA A 85 2.01 14.57 -4.07
N LEU A 86 0.82 15.18 -4.03
CA LEU A 86 0.66 16.64 -4.02
C LEU A 86 1.25 17.26 -2.75
N GLY A 87 1.00 16.67 -1.58
CA GLY A 87 1.58 17.12 -0.32
C GLY A 87 3.11 17.11 -0.32
N HIS A 88 3.74 16.06 -0.87
CA HIS A 88 5.19 16.00 -1.05
C HIS A 88 5.68 17.12 -1.97
N GLY A 89 5.03 17.33 -3.13
CA GLY A 89 5.42 18.39 -4.06
C GLY A 89 5.30 19.80 -3.46
N VAL A 90 4.23 20.07 -2.71
CA VAL A 90 4.04 21.36 -2.03
C VAL A 90 5.07 21.58 -0.94
N ALA A 91 5.29 20.57 -0.09
CA ALA A 91 6.29 20.65 0.97
C ALA A 91 7.71 20.84 0.41
N ASP A 92 8.00 20.21 -0.73
CA ASP A 92 9.29 20.33 -1.36
C ASP A 92 9.54 21.73 -1.93
N VAL A 93 8.57 22.33 -2.63
CA VAL A 93 8.67 23.72 -3.08
C VAL A 93 8.79 24.68 -1.89
N TYR A 94 7.98 24.48 -0.84
CA TYR A 94 7.98 25.35 0.34
C TYR A 94 9.31 25.30 1.11
N THR A 95 9.95 24.14 1.14
CA THR A 95 11.23 23.93 1.85
C THR A 95 12.46 24.04 0.93
N LEU A 96 12.27 24.51 -0.30
CA LEU A 96 13.32 24.63 -1.33
C LEU A 96 14.10 23.31 -1.55
N GLY A 97 13.41 22.16 -1.50
CA GLY A 97 14.01 20.84 -1.70
C GLY A 97 14.45 20.10 -0.43
N LEU A 98 14.34 20.72 0.75
CA LEU A 98 14.79 20.09 2.01
C LEU A 98 13.86 18.97 2.48
N TRP A 99 12.58 19.00 2.08
CA TRP A 99 11.58 18.00 2.46
C TRP A 99 11.99 16.58 2.05
N GLU A 100 12.67 16.40 0.92
CA GLU A 100 13.08 15.07 0.45
C GLU A 100 13.98 14.31 1.43
N VAL A 101 14.83 15.00 2.19
CA VAL A 101 15.72 14.37 3.18
C VAL A 101 14.91 13.64 4.26
N VAL A 102 13.71 14.13 4.56
CA VAL A 102 12.83 13.58 5.60
C VAL A 102 11.69 12.74 4.97
N GLY A 103 11.08 13.23 3.89
CA GLY A 103 9.92 12.65 3.23
C GLY A 103 10.23 11.34 2.51
N THR A 104 11.36 11.23 1.81
CA THR A 104 11.71 10.01 1.06
C THR A 104 11.90 8.77 1.97
N PRO A 105 12.58 8.86 3.12
CA PRO A 105 12.64 7.76 4.10
C PRO A 105 11.26 7.34 4.61
N ILE A 106 10.38 8.30 4.91
CA ILE A 106 9.02 8.03 5.40
C ILE A 106 8.21 7.26 4.36
N GLU A 107 8.28 7.66 3.09
CA GLU A 107 7.58 6.98 2.00
C GLU A 107 8.10 5.56 1.75
N GLY A 108 9.40 5.31 1.98
CA GLY A 108 9.98 3.97 1.87
C GLY A 108 9.43 2.96 2.89
N ILE A 109 9.06 3.43 4.07
CA ILE A 109 8.47 2.60 5.14
C ILE A 109 6.96 2.41 4.91
N ASN A 110 6.31 3.38 4.26
CA ASN A 110 4.87 3.48 4.25
C ASN A 110 4.18 2.83 3.04
N ASN A 111 4.49 1.56 2.74
CA ASN A 111 3.95 0.83 1.59
C ASN A 111 2.57 0.17 1.81
N GLY A 112 1.84 0.55 2.85
CA GLY A 112 0.58 -0.07 3.24
C GLY A 112 0.78 -1.20 4.26
N LYS A 113 -0.26 -2.00 4.50
CA LYS A 113 -0.26 -3.01 5.57
C LYS A 113 -0.28 -4.43 5.01
N LYS A 114 0.67 -5.27 5.41
CA LYS A 114 0.65 -6.70 5.06
C LYS A 114 -0.54 -7.39 5.75
N VAL A 115 -1.39 -8.02 4.95
CA VAL A 115 -2.57 -8.78 5.36
C VAL A 115 -2.36 -10.24 4.98
N GLN A 116 -2.74 -11.14 5.90
CA GLN A 116 -2.76 -12.58 5.63
C GLN A 116 -4.11 -13.15 6.05
N VAL A 117 -4.76 -13.85 5.13
CA VAL A 117 -6.08 -14.45 5.35
C VAL A 117 -6.10 -15.88 4.85
N VAL A 118 -6.82 -16.73 5.57
CA VAL A 118 -7.18 -18.08 5.16
C VAL A 118 -8.63 -18.03 4.70
N VAL A 119 -8.87 -18.42 3.46
CA VAL A 119 -10.20 -18.48 2.85
C VAL A 119 -10.56 -19.94 2.65
N GLN A 120 -11.68 -20.37 3.22
CA GLN A 120 -12.25 -21.68 2.95
C GLN A 120 -13.35 -21.54 1.90
N TYR A 121 -13.46 -22.55 1.06
CA TYR A 121 -14.46 -22.63 0.01
C TYR A 121 -15.39 -23.82 0.20
N ASN A 122 -16.65 -23.64 -0.18
CA ASN A 122 -17.61 -24.73 -0.28
C ASN A 122 -17.40 -25.56 -1.56
N ASN A 123 -18.22 -26.59 -1.76
CA ASN A 123 -18.13 -27.49 -2.92
C ASN A 123 -18.41 -26.81 -4.27
N GLN A 124 -18.98 -25.61 -4.26
CA GLN A 124 -19.22 -24.78 -5.45
C GLN A 124 -18.08 -23.77 -5.69
N ASN A 125 -16.94 -23.90 -4.99
CA ASN A 125 -15.82 -22.95 -5.03
C ASN A 125 -16.19 -21.51 -4.64
N LYS A 126 -17.16 -21.36 -3.73
CA LYS A 126 -17.56 -20.06 -3.16
C LYS A 126 -17.07 -19.92 -1.74
N VAL A 127 -16.71 -18.70 -1.34
CA VAL A 127 -16.21 -18.39 0.00
C VAL A 127 -17.23 -18.86 1.04
N SER A 128 -16.80 -19.72 1.97
CA SER A 128 -17.60 -20.23 3.07
C SER A 128 -17.23 -19.56 4.39
N SER A 129 -15.92 -19.39 4.64
CA SER A 129 -15.38 -18.75 5.84
C SER A 129 -14.05 -18.05 5.54
N VAL A 130 -13.74 -17.01 6.32
CA VAL A 130 -12.47 -16.27 6.23
C VAL A 130 -11.89 -16.08 7.63
N ASN A 131 -10.66 -16.53 7.83
CA ASN A 131 -9.90 -16.33 9.06
C ASN A 131 -8.71 -15.39 8.79
N VAL A 132 -8.57 -14.33 9.57
CA VAL A 132 -7.49 -13.36 9.38
C VAL A 132 -6.32 -13.71 10.29
N LEU A 133 -5.21 -14.12 9.70
CA LEU A 133 -3.96 -14.43 10.42
C LEU A 133 -3.19 -13.15 10.78
N LYS A 134 -3.24 -12.14 9.90
CA LYS A 134 -2.56 -10.85 10.10
C LYS A 134 -3.37 -9.71 9.47
N GLY A 135 -3.50 -8.61 10.20
CA GLY A 135 -4.14 -7.38 9.68
C GLY A 135 -5.65 -7.31 9.93
N GLN A 136 -6.16 -7.88 11.01
CA GLN A 136 -7.60 -7.93 11.34
C GLN A 136 -8.30 -6.56 11.32
N LYS A 137 -7.68 -5.53 11.90
CA LYS A 137 -8.19 -4.14 11.86
C LYS A 137 -8.33 -3.59 10.42
N THR A 138 -7.50 -4.08 9.51
CA THR A 138 -7.52 -3.68 8.09
C THR A 138 -8.63 -4.40 7.33
N VAL A 139 -8.96 -5.64 7.71
CA VAL A 139 -9.97 -6.46 7.04
C VAL A 139 -11.39 -6.11 7.51
N TYR A 140 -11.61 -5.99 8.82
CA TYR A 140 -12.94 -5.80 9.40
C TYR A 140 -13.21 -4.40 9.96
N GLY A 141 -12.25 -3.47 9.85
CA GLY A 141 -12.33 -2.17 10.52
C GLY A 141 -12.06 -2.27 12.04
N ASN A 142 -12.44 -1.24 12.80
CA ASN A 142 -12.40 -1.33 14.27
C ASN A 142 -13.42 -2.41 14.68
N PRO A 143 -13.03 -3.44 15.45
CA PRO A 143 -14.01 -4.39 15.97
C PRO A 143 -15.03 -3.60 16.81
N PRO A 144 -16.34 -3.93 16.77
CA PRO A 144 -17.29 -3.35 17.71
C PRO A 144 -16.74 -3.58 19.11
N HIS A 145 -16.65 -2.51 19.91
CA HIS A 145 -16.23 -2.58 21.29
C HIS A 145 -17.08 -3.66 21.97
N ARG A 146 -16.45 -4.79 22.30
CA ARG A 146 -17.08 -5.74 23.22
C ARG A 146 -17.09 -5.04 24.56
N HIS A 147 -18.22 -4.42 24.89
CA HIS A 147 -18.56 -4.13 26.27
C HIS A 147 -18.60 -5.49 26.96
N ALA A 148 -17.55 -5.78 27.72
CA ALA A 148 -17.54 -6.83 28.72
C ALA A 148 -18.40 -6.37 29.91
#